data_AF-A0A2P6QYZ5-F1
#
_entry.id   AF-A0A2P6QYZ5-F1
#
_cell.length_a   1.000
_cell.length_b   1.000
_cell.length_c   1.000
_cell.angle_alpha   90.00
_cell.angle_beta   90.00
_cell.angle_gamma   90.00
#
_symmetry.space_group_name_H-M   'P 1'
#
loop_
_entity.id
_entity.type
_entity.pdbx_description
1 polymer ?
#
loop_
_entity_poly.entity_id
_entity_poly.type
_entity_poly.pdbx_seq_one_letter_code
_entity_poly.pdbx_strand_id
1 'polypeptide(L)'
;MDPLNNYCQILFNILLFFFVFCLSSAEAACPPKNPYLTYLFPSPAPDCQPSVRPSKPTPPSAIPALSLPSSNLKPRLRQIFPSSLQPPVASPRPQNSAPTASFPSPSYLSSFFPRPLSGSTKTSPRSNLFMQSRQLSAASSPSPAAVDPAAKQLCNNTNYTDLCISSILPFLSARGKTSIDAITMLQMVIKACSIHAQMALAAASKYSTEPNNAHRTTMAIMECKDMYSEALDGLQTALDAIPDKDIATINTMLSGVISDAQTCEDGFEGHKSPLSDFDDKLRKMGSNCLAIASLIKW
;
A
#
# COMPACT_ATOMS: atom_id res chain seq x y z
N MET A 1 24.83 -17.92 -13.05
CA MET A 1 24.08 -16.69 -12.72
C MET A 1 24.01 -16.65 -11.20
N ASP A 2 24.96 -15.96 -10.59
CA ASP A 2 25.28 -16.14 -9.17
C ASP A 2 24.37 -15.28 -8.27
N PRO A 3 23.63 -15.89 -7.32
CA PRO A 3 22.69 -15.17 -6.44
C PRO A 3 23.38 -14.19 -5.48
N LEU A 4 24.69 -14.37 -5.23
CA LEU A 4 25.49 -13.41 -4.46
C LEU A 4 25.63 -12.06 -5.17
N ASN A 5 25.69 -12.07 -6.51
CA ASN A 5 25.85 -10.85 -7.30
C ASN A 5 24.58 -9.99 -7.26
N ASN A 6 23.40 -10.63 -7.20
CA ASN A 6 22.12 -9.92 -7.09
C ASN A 6 21.97 -9.27 -5.70
N TYR A 7 22.34 -9.97 -4.63
CA TYR A 7 22.27 -9.42 -3.28
C TYR A 7 23.24 -8.25 -3.07
N CYS A 8 24.45 -8.35 -3.62
CA CYS A 8 25.44 -7.28 -3.56
C CYS A 8 25.00 -6.05 -4.38
N GLN A 9 24.36 -6.27 -5.54
CA GLN A 9 23.83 -5.20 -6.36
C GLN A 9 22.64 -4.50 -5.68
N ILE A 10 21.75 -5.26 -5.03
CA ILE A 10 20.62 -4.70 -4.28
C ILE A 10 21.12 -3.88 -3.08
N LEU A 11 22.07 -4.40 -2.30
CA LEU A 11 22.66 -3.69 -1.17
C LEU A 11 23.41 -2.42 -1.62
N PHE A 12 24.11 -2.47 -2.75
CA PHE A 12 24.79 -1.31 -3.33
C PHE A 12 23.78 -0.23 -3.75
N ASN A 13 22.67 -0.60 -4.39
CA ASN A 13 21.61 0.34 -4.77
C ASN A 13 20.90 0.95 -3.56
N ILE A 14 20.66 0.16 -2.51
CA ILE A 14 20.07 0.65 -1.25
C ILE A 14 21.01 1.65 -0.56
N LEU A 15 22.30 1.33 -0.47
CA LEU A 15 23.31 2.23 0.11
C LEU A 15 23.45 3.53 -0.71
N LEU A 16 23.44 3.45 -2.04
CA LEU A 16 23.45 4.62 -2.92
C LEU A 16 22.21 5.49 -2.73
N PHE A 17 21.03 4.87 -2.57
CA PHE A 17 19.78 5.59 -2.33
C PHE A 17 19.79 6.35 -0.99
N PHE A 18 20.26 5.72 0.09
CA PHE A 18 20.44 6.40 1.38
C PHE A 18 21.50 7.51 1.31
N PHE A 19 22.59 7.30 0.57
CA PHE A 19 23.65 8.31 0.43
C PHE A 19 23.16 9.54 -0.36
N VAL A 20 22.36 9.34 -1.42
CA VAL A 20 21.72 10.42 -2.18
C VAL A 20 20.69 11.17 -1.32
N PHE A 21 19.88 10.47 -0.53
CA PHE A 21 18.91 11.11 0.38
C PHE A 21 19.57 11.88 1.53
N CYS A 22 20.68 11.39 2.09
CA CYS A 22 21.40 12.09 3.15
C CYS A 22 22.18 13.32 2.63
N LEU A 23 22.65 13.31 1.38
CA LEU A 23 23.33 14.44 0.76
C LEU A 23 22.39 15.55 0.26
N SER A 24 21.07 15.30 0.20
CA SER A 24 20.06 16.34 -0.10
C SER A 24 19.61 17.15 1.12
N SER A 25 20.33 17.09 2.24
CA SER A 25 20.11 18.03 3.34
C SER A 25 20.75 19.38 2.99
N ALA A 26 20.06 20.18 2.18
CA ALA A 26 20.35 21.59 1.98
C ALA A 26 19.15 22.42 2.47
N GLU A 27 19.42 23.13 3.56
CA GLU A 27 18.96 24.49 3.86
C GLU A 27 17.48 24.83 3.59
N ALA A 28 16.69 24.79 4.67
CA ALA A 28 15.52 25.66 4.78
C ALA A 28 16.00 27.12 4.89
N ALA A 29 16.30 27.75 3.76
CA ALA A 29 16.48 29.19 3.67
C ALA A 29 15.09 29.85 3.77
N CYS A 30 14.79 30.43 4.93
CA CYS A 30 13.64 31.32 5.08
C CYS A 30 13.76 32.48 4.07
N PRO A 31 12.74 32.77 3.24
CA PRO A 31 12.77 33.95 2.38
C PRO A 31 12.67 35.22 3.24
N PRO A 32 13.37 36.31 2.89
CA PRO A 32 13.31 37.56 3.63
C PRO A 32 11.90 38.17 3.53
N LYS A 33 11.36 38.59 4.67
CA LYS A 33 10.09 39.34 4.75
C LYS A 33 10.23 40.67 4.02
N ASN A 34 9.47 40.83 2.93
CA ASN A 34 9.30 42.10 2.22
C ASN A 34 8.43 43.06 3.08
N PRO A 35 8.89 44.28 3.45
CA PRO A 35 8.14 45.19 4.34
C PRO A 35 6.93 45.91 3.72
N TYR A 36 6.50 45.59 2.49
CA TYR A 36 5.59 46.46 1.72
C TYR A 36 4.17 45.93 1.43
N LEU A 37 3.71 44.85 2.05
CA LEU A 37 2.33 44.34 1.85
C LEU A 37 1.53 44.18 3.15
N THR A 38 1.56 45.19 4.02
CA THR A 38 0.81 45.21 5.30
C THR A 38 -0.57 45.89 5.20
N TYR A 39 -1.10 46.16 4.01
CA TYR A 39 -2.41 46.80 3.89
C TYR A 39 -3.22 46.18 2.76
N LEU A 40 -3.98 45.14 3.06
CA LEU A 40 -5.34 44.91 2.56
C LEU A 40 -5.88 43.63 3.22
N PHE A 41 -7.00 43.78 3.94
CA PHE A 41 -7.85 42.78 4.61
C PHE A 41 -7.58 42.49 6.11
N PRO A 42 -8.39 43.08 7.02
CA PRO A 42 -8.43 42.71 8.43
C PRO A 42 -9.31 41.47 8.66
N SER A 43 -8.82 40.50 9.45
CA SER A 43 -9.65 39.46 10.07
C SER A 43 -9.95 39.85 11.53
N PRO A 44 -11.17 39.62 12.03
CA PRO A 44 -11.57 40.00 13.39
C PRO A 44 -10.95 39.08 14.45
N ALA A 45 -10.55 39.66 15.58
CA ALA A 45 -10.00 38.97 16.73
C ALA A 45 -11.08 38.17 17.50
N PRO A 46 -10.73 37.06 18.17
CA PRO A 46 -11.59 36.43 19.16
C PRO A 46 -11.52 37.18 20.49
N ASP A 47 -12.67 37.57 21.01
CA ASP A 47 -12.82 38.28 22.28
C ASP A 47 -12.73 37.29 23.46
N CYS A 48 -11.84 37.58 24.41
CA CYS A 48 -11.71 36.85 25.66
C CYS A 48 -12.58 37.55 26.72
N GLN A 49 -13.64 36.90 27.20
CA GLN A 49 -14.35 37.34 28.42
C GLN A 49 -14.11 36.43 29.64
N PRO A 50 -14.19 36.98 30.87
CA PRO A 50 -13.77 36.31 32.09
C PRO A 50 -14.88 35.47 32.75
N SER A 51 -14.42 34.45 33.46
CA SER A 51 -15.18 33.53 34.31
C SER A 51 -15.87 34.23 35.50
N VAL A 52 -17.18 33.98 35.67
CA VAL A 52 -17.93 34.21 36.91
C VAL A 52 -18.75 32.95 37.24
N ARG A 53 -18.68 32.50 38.50
CA ARG A 53 -19.39 31.37 39.11
C ARG A 53 -19.97 31.86 40.47
N PRO A 54 -20.97 31.24 41.11
CA PRO A 54 -22.25 30.65 40.65
C PRO A 54 -23.48 31.19 41.44
N SER A 55 -24.70 30.92 40.96
CA SER A 55 -25.91 30.87 41.82
C SER A 55 -26.84 29.74 41.40
N LYS A 56 -27.23 28.90 42.36
CA LYS A 56 -28.22 27.79 42.29
C LYS A 56 -29.63 28.39 42.44
N PRO A 57 -30.68 27.92 41.72
CA PRO A 57 -31.76 27.19 42.41
C PRO A 57 -32.57 26.16 41.58
N THR A 58 -32.82 25.02 42.25
CA THR A 58 -33.99 24.10 42.26
C THR A 58 -34.64 23.45 41.02
N PRO A 59 -35.10 22.17 41.15
CA PRO A 59 -35.68 21.36 40.08
C PRO A 59 -37.22 21.46 40.00
N PRO A 60 -37.84 21.21 38.83
CA PRO A 60 -39.27 20.93 38.75
C PRO A 60 -39.58 19.42 38.87
N SER A 61 -40.66 19.16 39.62
CA SER A 61 -41.22 17.87 40.01
C SER A 61 -41.84 17.04 38.88
N ALA A 62 -41.84 15.74 39.19
CA ALA A 62 -42.59 14.60 38.67
C ALA A 62 -43.92 14.80 37.93
N ILE A 63 -44.13 13.96 36.92
CA ILE A 63 -45.44 13.44 36.47
C ILE A 63 -45.32 11.91 36.35
N PRO A 64 -46.34 11.12 36.76
CA PRO A 64 -46.16 9.76 37.27
C PRO A 64 -46.25 8.65 36.21
N ALA A 65 -45.60 7.52 36.56
CA ALA A 65 -45.73 6.23 35.89
C ALA A 65 -47.12 5.61 36.13
N LEU A 66 -47.71 5.08 35.07
CA LEU A 66 -48.84 4.15 35.15
C LEU A 66 -48.47 2.82 34.46
N SER A 67 -48.92 1.77 35.11
CA SER A 67 -48.52 0.37 35.03
C SER A 67 -49.02 -0.37 33.78
N LEU A 68 -48.27 -1.42 33.47
CA LEU A 68 -48.59 -2.50 32.52
C LEU A 68 -49.90 -3.23 32.92
N PRO A 69 -50.55 -3.87 31.94
CA PRO A 69 -50.82 -5.30 32.13
C PRO A 69 -50.40 -6.17 30.94
N SER A 70 -49.91 -7.37 31.30
CA SER A 70 -49.64 -8.50 30.43
C SER A 70 -50.89 -8.93 29.65
N SER A 71 -50.71 -9.25 28.36
CA SER A 71 -51.48 -10.34 27.74
C SER A 71 -50.63 -11.06 26.68
N ASN A 72 -50.61 -12.39 26.84
CA ASN A 72 -50.04 -13.38 25.94
C ASN A 72 -50.62 -13.26 24.53
N LEU A 73 -49.82 -13.50 23.48
CA LEU A 73 -50.11 -14.54 22.46
C LEU A 73 -48.99 -14.66 21.39
N LYS A 74 -48.38 -15.85 21.36
CA LYS A 74 -47.72 -16.63 20.27
C LYS A 74 -47.16 -15.96 18.99
N PRO A 75 -46.00 -16.48 18.50
CA PRO A 75 -45.44 -16.15 17.19
C PRO A 75 -46.18 -16.92 16.08
N ARG A 76 -46.49 -16.26 14.96
CA ARG A 76 -47.00 -16.94 13.76
C ARG A 76 -46.05 -16.70 12.59
N LEU A 77 -45.33 -17.76 12.22
CA LEU A 77 -44.73 -17.94 10.91
C LEU A 77 -45.78 -17.76 9.79
N ARG A 78 -45.39 -17.05 8.73
CA ARG A 78 -45.66 -17.30 7.29
C ARG A 78 -44.96 -16.19 6.51
N GLN A 79 -43.80 -16.44 5.90
CA GLN A 79 -43.67 -16.82 4.48
C GLN A 79 -44.77 -16.20 3.60
N ILE A 80 -44.39 -15.24 2.77
CA ILE A 80 -44.76 -15.07 1.34
C ILE A 80 -43.75 -14.07 0.71
N PHE A 81 -42.82 -14.57 -0.10
CA PHE A 81 -42.43 -13.97 -1.39
C PHE A 81 -43.40 -14.57 -2.45
N PRO A 82 -43.61 -14.01 -3.67
CA PRO A 82 -42.67 -13.20 -4.45
C PRO A 82 -43.28 -12.06 -5.34
N SER A 83 -42.38 -11.41 -6.08
CA SER A 83 -42.56 -10.73 -7.37
C SER A 83 -43.10 -9.29 -7.37
N SER A 84 -42.25 -8.34 -7.80
CA SER A 84 -42.30 -7.85 -9.19
C SER A 84 -41.16 -6.88 -9.49
N LEU A 85 -40.60 -7.07 -10.68
CA LEU A 85 -39.62 -6.20 -11.36
C LEU A 85 -40.12 -4.77 -11.53
N GLN A 86 -39.23 -3.80 -11.32
CA GLN A 86 -39.20 -2.56 -12.11
C GLN A 86 -37.73 -2.14 -12.34
N PRO A 87 -37.31 -1.88 -13.59
CA PRO A 87 -35.98 -1.39 -13.91
C PRO A 87 -35.89 0.15 -13.72
N PRO A 88 -34.73 0.71 -13.32
CA PRO A 88 -34.56 2.14 -13.30
C PRO A 88 -34.34 2.70 -14.72
N VAL A 89 -35.08 3.78 -14.96
CA VAL A 89 -35.13 4.62 -16.16
C VAL A 89 -33.77 5.24 -16.47
N ALA A 90 -33.42 5.27 -17.76
CA ALA A 90 -32.20 5.87 -18.30
C ALA A 90 -32.36 7.34 -18.69
N SER A 91 -31.22 8.06 -18.63
CA SER A 91 -30.81 9.28 -19.39
C SER A 91 -30.69 10.59 -18.58
N PRO A 92 -29.91 11.60 -19.03
CA PRO A 92 -28.85 11.61 -20.06
C PRO A 92 -27.51 12.27 -19.65
N ARG A 93 -26.48 11.94 -20.43
CA ARG A 93 -25.14 12.52 -20.52
C ARG A 93 -25.15 13.95 -21.09
N PRO A 94 -24.28 14.87 -20.62
CA PRO A 94 -23.87 16.02 -21.41
C PRO A 94 -22.63 15.68 -22.25
N GLN A 95 -22.77 15.83 -23.56
CA GLN A 95 -21.68 15.90 -24.52
C GLN A 95 -20.88 17.18 -24.28
N ASN A 96 -19.55 17.13 -24.37
CA ASN A 96 -18.78 18.29 -24.81
C ASN A 96 -17.56 17.87 -25.62
N SER A 97 -17.46 18.53 -26.75
CA SER A 97 -16.58 18.31 -27.87
C SER A 97 -15.20 18.93 -27.63
N ALA A 98 -14.14 18.23 -28.00
CA ALA A 98 -12.88 18.84 -28.46
C ALA A 98 -12.99 19.06 -29.99
N PRO A 99 -12.06 19.73 -30.71
CA PRO A 99 -10.72 20.20 -30.29
C PRO A 99 -10.36 21.60 -30.84
N THR A 100 -9.15 22.10 -30.55
CA THR A 100 -8.10 22.49 -31.54
C THR A 100 -7.00 23.29 -30.84
N ALA A 101 -5.77 22.77 -30.79
CA ALA A 101 -4.58 23.61 -30.70
C ALA A 101 -3.39 22.88 -31.34
N SER A 102 -2.96 23.45 -32.45
CA SER A 102 -1.83 23.11 -33.30
C SER A 102 -0.48 23.45 -32.68
N PHE A 103 0.51 22.57 -32.80
CA PHE A 103 1.94 22.92 -32.72
C PHE A 103 2.80 22.01 -33.62
N PRO A 104 3.98 22.49 -34.09
CA PRO A 104 4.60 22.10 -35.35
C PRO A 104 5.58 20.91 -35.27
N SER A 105 5.77 20.28 -36.42
CA SER A 105 6.76 19.22 -36.70
C SER A 105 8.21 19.65 -36.48
N PRO A 106 9.09 18.65 -36.25
CA PRO A 106 10.34 18.62 -36.99
C PRO A 106 10.59 17.26 -37.66
N SER A 107 10.95 17.36 -38.93
CA SER A 107 11.42 16.31 -39.82
C SER A 107 12.78 15.77 -39.38
N TYR A 108 12.92 14.45 -39.25
CA TYR A 108 14.20 13.78 -39.47
C TYR A 108 13.98 12.49 -40.27
N LEU A 109 14.38 12.57 -41.53
CA LEU A 109 14.74 11.43 -42.37
C LEU A 109 15.94 10.72 -41.75
N SER A 110 15.88 9.41 -41.56
CA SER A 110 16.89 8.55 -42.17
C SER A 110 16.41 7.11 -42.28
N SER A 111 16.58 6.60 -43.48
CA SER A 111 16.12 5.34 -44.04
C SER A 111 16.86 4.12 -43.49
N PHE A 112 16.09 3.08 -43.16
CA PHE A 112 16.56 1.70 -43.10
C PHE A 112 16.64 1.09 -44.49
N PHE A 113 17.78 0.50 -44.84
CA PHE A 113 17.87 -0.66 -45.73
C PHE A 113 19.12 -1.48 -45.39
N PRO A 114 18.98 -2.79 -45.12
CA PRO A 114 20.07 -3.74 -45.27
C PRO A 114 19.75 -4.80 -46.34
N ARG A 115 20.74 -5.12 -47.17
CA ARG A 115 20.84 -6.43 -47.84
C ARG A 115 22.29 -6.86 -48.09
N PRO A 116 22.54 -8.17 -48.25
CA PRO A 116 23.78 -8.86 -47.89
C PRO A 116 24.57 -9.36 -49.10
N LEU A 117 25.81 -9.84 -48.89
CA LEU A 117 26.27 -11.20 -49.28
C LEU A 117 27.77 -11.45 -48.96
N SER A 118 28.01 -12.68 -48.46
CA SER A 118 29.06 -13.66 -48.83
C SER A 118 30.56 -13.48 -48.57
N GLY A 119 31.11 -14.58 -48.00
CA GLY A 119 32.47 -15.12 -48.19
C GLY A 119 33.45 -14.75 -47.07
N SER A 120 34.24 -15.62 -46.44
CA SER A 120 34.70 -16.96 -46.81
C SER A 120 35.29 -17.70 -45.59
N THR A 121 35.12 -19.02 -45.62
CA THR A 121 35.84 -20.14 -44.97
C THR A 121 37.07 -19.86 -44.07
N LYS A 122 37.18 -20.54 -42.90
CA LYS A 122 38.01 -21.76 -42.70
C LYS A 122 38.14 -22.21 -41.22
N THR A 123 38.04 -23.54 -41.07
CA THR A 123 38.76 -24.45 -40.12
C THR A 123 38.49 -24.41 -38.61
N SER A 124 37.82 -25.48 -38.18
CA SER A 124 37.95 -26.12 -36.84
C SER A 124 39.35 -26.72 -36.64
N PRO A 125 39.77 -26.92 -35.38
CA PRO A 125 39.89 -28.31 -34.94
C PRO A 125 39.30 -28.58 -33.56
N ARG A 126 38.85 -29.84 -33.43
CA ARG A 126 38.30 -30.51 -32.26
C ARG A 126 39.43 -31.18 -31.49
N SER A 127 39.48 -31.01 -30.17
CA SER A 127 40.18 -31.94 -29.28
C SER A 127 39.41 -32.06 -27.95
N ASN A 128 38.98 -33.29 -27.68
CA ASN A 128 38.46 -33.76 -26.40
C ASN A 128 39.56 -34.50 -25.64
N LEU A 129 39.30 -34.80 -24.36
CA LEU A 129 40.07 -35.52 -23.34
C LEU A 129 40.84 -34.54 -22.43
N PHE A 130 40.72 -34.55 -21.10
CA PHE A 130 40.52 -35.68 -20.20
C PHE A 130 40.00 -35.18 -18.83
N MET A 131 39.36 -36.11 -18.11
CA MET A 131 38.96 -36.07 -16.70
C MET A 131 39.97 -35.37 -15.77
N GLN A 132 39.47 -34.52 -14.87
CA GLN A 132 40.05 -34.38 -13.54
C GLN A 132 38.96 -34.03 -12.52
N SER A 133 38.51 -35.04 -11.79
CA SER A 133 37.66 -34.91 -10.61
C SER A 133 38.33 -33.99 -9.58
N ARG A 134 37.80 -32.78 -9.41
CA ARG A 134 38.01 -32.03 -8.17
C ARG A 134 36.81 -32.29 -7.28
N GLN A 135 37.01 -33.14 -6.28
CA GLN A 135 36.18 -33.17 -5.08
C GLN A 135 36.21 -31.77 -4.47
N LEU A 136 35.19 -30.97 -4.77
CA LEU A 136 34.91 -29.76 -4.04
C LEU A 136 34.09 -30.18 -2.82
N SER A 137 34.74 -30.06 -1.67
CA SER A 137 34.15 -30.19 -0.34
C SER A 137 32.77 -29.57 -0.32
N ALA A 138 31.81 -30.31 0.23
CA ALA A 138 30.47 -29.84 0.53
C ALA A 138 30.59 -28.54 1.35
N ALA A 139 30.48 -27.41 0.66
CA ALA A 139 30.14 -26.16 1.29
C ALA A 139 28.74 -26.38 1.86
N SER A 140 28.66 -26.41 3.19
CA SER A 140 27.43 -26.37 3.95
C SER A 140 26.50 -25.37 3.30
N SER A 141 25.42 -25.88 2.71
CA SER A 141 24.29 -25.07 2.28
C SER A 141 23.94 -24.15 3.45
N PRO A 142 23.71 -22.85 3.24
CA PRO A 142 23.19 -22.01 4.30
C PRO A 142 21.87 -22.66 4.73
N SER A 143 21.86 -23.20 5.95
CA SER A 143 20.65 -23.64 6.62
C SER A 143 19.59 -22.55 6.39
N PRO A 144 18.32 -22.90 6.11
CA PRO A 144 17.24 -21.92 6.11
C PRO A 144 17.41 -21.12 7.39
N ALA A 145 17.58 -19.80 7.27
CA ALA A 145 17.71 -18.93 8.43
C ALA A 145 16.56 -19.30 9.36
N ALA A 146 16.88 -19.89 10.50
CA ALA A 146 15.86 -20.46 11.37
C ALA A 146 14.98 -19.30 11.81
N VAL A 147 13.73 -19.30 11.33
CA VAL A 147 12.76 -18.25 11.67
C VAL A 147 12.58 -18.29 13.18
N ASP A 148 12.61 -17.11 13.81
CA ASP A 148 12.39 -17.00 15.25
C ASP A 148 11.08 -17.73 15.64
N PRO A 149 11.12 -18.67 16.60
CA PRO A 149 9.94 -19.45 16.97
C PRO A 149 8.75 -18.61 17.45
N ALA A 150 8.99 -17.48 18.11
CA ALA A 150 7.92 -16.59 18.56
C ALA A 150 7.28 -15.87 17.37
N ALA A 151 8.08 -15.39 16.42
CA ALA A 151 7.58 -14.82 15.17
C ALA A 151 6.72 -15.81 14.38
N LYS A 152 7.16 -17.08 14.32
CA LYS A 152 6.39 -18.16 13.69
C LYS A 152 5.05 -18.39 14.40
N GLN A 153 5.04 -18.43 15.73
CA GLN A 153 3.81 -18.59 16.50
C GLN A 153 2.81 -17.44 16.26
N LEU A 154 3.28 -16.20 16.18
CA LEU A 154 2.43 -15.05 15.87
C LEU A 154 1.87 -15.14 14.45
N CYS A 155 2.69 -15.44 13.44
CA CYS A 155 2.23 -15.61 12.05
C CYS A 155 1.23 -16.77 11.86
N ASN A 156 1.26 -17.81 12.70
CA ASN A 156 0.31 -18.92 12.63
C ASN A 156 -1.14 -18.50 12.94
N ASN A 157 -1.36 -17.32 13.52
CA ASN A 157 -2.69 -16.76 13.76
C ASN A 157 -3.20 -15.93 12.56
N THR A 158 -2.49 -15.94 11.44
CA THR A 158 -2.84 -15.20 10.23
C THR A 158 -3.32 -16.14 9.13
N ASN A 159 -4.22 -15.66 8.27
CA ASN A 159 -4.72 -16.44 7.13
C ASN A 159 -3.65 -16.63 6.03
N TYR A 160 -2.59 -15.83 6.05
CA TYR A 160 -1.50 -15.88 5.07
C TYR A 160 -0.15 -16.06 5.77
N THR A 161 -0.02 -17.19 6.48
CA THR A 161 1.13 -17.53 7.33
C THR A 161 2.47 -17.45 6.60
N ASP A 162 2.57 -18.05 5.41
CA ASP A 162 3.83 -18.06 4.64
C ASP A 162 4.22 -16.65 4.18
N LEU A 163 3.23 -15.84 3.79
CA LEU A 163 3.44 -14.44 3.42
C LEU A 163 3.86 -13.60 4.64
N CYS A 164 3.25 -13.83 5.80
CA CYS A 164 3.64 -13.20 7.07
C CYS A 164 5.11 -13.50 7.39
N ILE A 165 5.49 -14.78 7.42
CA ILE A 165 6.85 -15.23 7.76
C ILE A 165 7.87 -14.67 6.78
N SER A 166 7.64 -14.88 5.47
CA SER A 166 8.59 -14.45 4.44
C SER A 166 8.79 -12.94 4.42
N SER A 167 7.76 -12.16 4.73
CA SER A 167 7.83 -10.70 4.69
C SER A 167 8.54 -10.09 5.91
N ILE A 168 8.57 -10.77 7.06
CA ILE A 168 9.24 -10.26 8.27
C ILE A 168 10.73 -10.63 8.36
N LEU A 169 11.20 -11.59 7.56
CA LEU A 169 12.57 -12.11 7.60
C LEU A 169 13.68 -11.04 7.59
N PRO A 170 13.58 -9.98 6.76
CA PRO A 170 14.56 -8.89 6.76
C PRO A 170 14.65 -8.16 8.11
N PHE A 171 13.52 -8.01 8.82
CA PHE A 171 13.47 -7.31 10.11
C PHE A 171 14.00 -8.18 11.26
N LEU A 172 13.76 -9.50 11.20
CA LEU A 172 14.32 -10.45 12.17
C LEU A 172 15.85 -10.45 12.13
N SER A 173 16.40 -10.45 10.91
CA SER A 173 17.85 -10.48 10.68
C SER A 173 18.53 -9.21 11.20
N ALA A 174 17.85 -8.06 11.14
CA ALA A 174 18.37 -6.79 11.62
C ALA A 174 18.33 -6.64 13.16
N ARG A 175 17.41 -7.32 13.86
CA ARG A 175 17.22 -7.17 15.31
C ARG A 175 18.12 -8.08 16.16
N GLY A 176 18.53 -9.24 15.63
CA GLY A 176 19.25 -10.26 16.43
C GLY A 176 18.35 -11.03 17.39
N LYS A 177 18.93 -11.77 18.35
CA LYS A 177 18.22 -12.72 19.24
C LYS A 177 17.52 -12.03 20.42
N THR A 178 16.42 -11.33 20.15
CA THR A 178 15.53 -10.79 21.18
C THR A 178 14.13 -11.39 21.03
N SER A 179 13.44 -11.60 22.15
CA SER A 179 12.07 -12.13 22.14
C SER A 179 11.14 -11.17 21.41
N ILE A 180 10.27 -11.72 20.55
CA ILE A 180 9.32 -10.93 19.77
C ILE A 180 7.96 -10.99 20.45
N ASP A 181 7.48 -9.83 20.91
CA ASP A 181 6.11 -9.67 21.38
C ASP A 181 5.16 -9.25 20.24
N ALA A 182 3.85 -9.26 20.51
CA ALA A 182 2.83 -8.97 19.51
C ALA A 182 2.87 -7.51 18.99
N ILE A 183 3.22 -6.53 19.83
CA ILE A 183 3.35 -5.12 19.41
C ILE A 183 4.52 -4.97 18.43
N THR A 184 5.66 -5.54 18.81
CA THR A 184 6.86 -5.56 18.00
C THR A 184 6.63 -6.29 16.67
N MET A 185 5.86 -7.38 16.70
CA MET A 185 5.43 -8.11 15.52
C MET A 185 4.50 -7.28 14.63
N LEU A 186 3.52 -6.58 15.20
CA LEU A 186 2.64 -5.69 14.45
C LEU A 186 3.44 -4.62 13.71
N GLN A 187 4.39 -3.97 14.39
CA GLN A 187 5.27 -2.98 13.76
C GLN A 187 6.06 -3.56 12.58
N MET A 188 6.60 -4.78 12.71
CA MET A 188 7.32 -5.43 11.62
C MET A 188 6.41 -5.78 10.44
N VAL A 189 5.22 -6.33 10.71
CA VAL A 189 4.27 -6.71 9.67
C VAL A 189 3.70 -5.48 8.96
N ILE A 190 3.44 -4.37 9.66
CA ILE A 190 3.03 -3.11 9.03
C ILE A 190 4.15 -2.55 8.15
N LYS A 191 5.40 -2.51 8.63
CA LYS A 191 6.54 -2.08 7.81
C LYS A 191 6.73 -2.96 6.58
N ALA A 192 6.53 -4.27 6.72
CA ALA A 192 6.58 -5.19 5.60
C ALA A 192 5.45 -4.91 4.59
N CYS A 193 4.24 -4.60 5.07
CA CYS A 193 3.12 -4.16 4.25
C CYS A 193 3.47 -2.87 3.47
N SER A 194 4.12 -1.89 4.12
CA SER A 194 4.58 -0.66 3.47
C SER A 194 5.56 -0.92 2.33
N ILE A 195 6.46 -1.91 2.48
CA ILE A 195 7.36 -2.31 1.38
C ILE A 195 6.56 -2.85 0.19
N HIS A 196 5.55 -3.70 0.41
CA HIS A 196 4.71 -4.20 -0.68
C HIS A 196 3.88 -3.10 -1.33
N ALA A 197 3.35 -2.14 -0.55
CA ALA A 197 2.65 -0.97 -1.08
C ALA A 197 3.58 -0.06 -1.91
N GLN A 198 4.83 0.15 -1.48
CA GLN A 198 5.84 0.86 -2.28
C GLN A 198 6.15 0.14 -3.59
N MET A 199 6.23 -1.20 -3.57
CA MET A 199 6.42 -1.98 -4.79
C MET A 199 5.23 -1.84 -5.75
N ALA A 200 4.01 -1.85 -5.21
CA ALA A 200 2.78 -1.62 -5.99
C ALA A 200 2.76 -0.22 -6.62
N LEU A 201 3.08 0.82 -5.84
CA LEU A 201 3.18 2.19 -6.29
C LEU A 201 4.24 2.36 -7.40
N ALA A 202 5.40 1.73 -7.23
CA ALA A 202 6.46 1.73 -8.24
C ALA A 202 6.02 1.02 -9.53
N ALA A 203 5.31 -0.11 -9.41
CA ALA A 203 4.76 -0.83 -10.55
C ALA A 203 3.71 0.01 -11.30
N ALA A 204 2.75 0.63 -10.60
CA ALA A 204 1.75 1.51 -11.19
C ALA A 204 2.40 2.71 -11.90
N SER A 205 3.40 3.32 -11.24
CA SER A 205 4.17 4.42 -11.83
C SER A 205 4.88 4.00 -13.11
N LYS A 206 5.41 2.78 -13.18
CA LYS A 206 6.00 2.24 -14.41
C LYS A 206 4.93 1.98 -15.48
N TYR A 207 3.88 1.25 -15.15
CA TYR A 207 2.86 0.83 -16.13
C TYR A 207 2.07 2.01 -16.69
N SER A 208 1.85 3.09 -15.92
CA SER A 208 1.18 4.30 -16.43
C SER A 208 1.94 4.99 -17.58
N THR A 209 3.23 4.70 -17.75
CA THR A 209 4.07 5.30 -18.81
C THR A 209 4.23 4.41 -20.06
N GLU A 210 3.63 3.21 -20.08
CA GLU A 210 3.78 2.31 -21.22
C GLU A 210 3.01 2.82 -22.46
N PRO A 211 3.67 2.95 -23.62
CA PRO A 211 3.12 3.67 -24.79
C PRO A 211 1.95 2.97 -25.49
N ASN A 212 1.60 1.75 -25.09
CA ASN A 212 0.57 0.93 -25.74
C ASN A 212 -0.63 0.63 -24.85
N ASN A 213 -0.72 1.24 -23.67
CA ASN A 213 -1.89 1.08 -22.82
C ASN A 213 -3.10 1.77 -23.45
N ALA A 214 -4.25 1.10 -23.42
CA ALA A 214 -5.51 1.74 -23.76
C ALA A 214 -5.77 2.88 -22.76
N HIS A 215 -6.38 3.98 -23.22
CA HIS A 215 -6.59 5.17 -22.37
C HIS A 215 -7.29 4.84 -21.04
N ARG A 216 -8.32 3.97 -21.06
CA ARG A 216 -9.00 3.50 -19.84
C ARG A 216 -8.06 2.75 -18.89
N THR A 217 -7.19 1.90 -19.43
CA THR A 217 -6.19 1.17 -18.65
C THR A 217 -5.20 2.14 -18.00
N THR A 218 -4.73 3.16 -18.72
CA THR A 218 -3.86 4.19 -18.15
C THR A 218 -4.55 4.94 -17.01
N MET A 219 -5.83 5.31 -17.17
CA MET A 219 -6.60 5.98 -16.11
C MET A 219 -6.77 5.10 -14.88
N ALA A 220 -7.12 3.82 -15.05
CA ALA A 220 -7.22 2.87 -13.94
C ALA A 220 -5.88 2.67 -13.22
N ILE A 221 -4.76 2.61 -13.95
CA ILE A 221 -3.42 2.54 -13.33
C ILE A 221 -3.08 3.83 -12.56
N MET A 222 -3.50 4.99 -13.05
CA MET A 222 -3.30 6.25 -12.33
C MET A 222 -4.12 6.29 -11.03
N GLU A 223 -5.37 5.83 -11.07
CA GLU A 223 -6.21 5.69 -9.86
C GLU A 223 -5.57 4.72 -8.86
N CYS A 224 -5.05 3.58 -9.30
CA CYS A 224 -4.29 2.67 -8.45
C CYS A 224 -3.08 3.32 -7.79
N LYS A 225 -2.40 4.22 -8.51
CA LYS A 225 -1.25 4.96 -7.96
C LYS A 225 -1.68 5.81 -6.76
N ASP A 226 -2.83 6.47 -6.87
CA ASP A 226 -3.40 7.27 -5.78
C ASP A 226 -3.82 6.36 -4.61
N MET A 227 -4.50 5.24 -4.89
CA MET A 227 -4.87 4.24 -3.88
C MET A 227 -3.66 3.67 -3.13
N TYR A 228 -2.56 3.38 -3.81
CA TYR A 228 -1.33 2.92 -3.14
C TYR A 228 -0.65 4.00 -2.31
N SER A 229 -0.78 5.27 -2.71
CA SER A 229 -0.31 6.40 -1.89
C SER A 229 -1.15 6.51 -0.62
N GLU A 230 -2.47 6.43 -0.72
CA GLU A 230 -3.39 6.44 0.43
C GLU A 230 -3.12 5.25 1.36
N ALA A 231 -2.87 4.06 0.81
CA ALA A 231 -2.49 2.89 1.58
C ALA A 231 -1.17 3.10 2.35
N LEU A 232 -0.18 3.78 1.75
CA LEU A 232 1.07 4.10 2.44
C LEU A 232 0.86 5.08 3.60
N ASP A 233 0.05 6.11 3.39
CA ASP A 233 -0.29 7.09 4.43
C ASP A 233 -1.08 6.43 5.57
N GLY A 234 -2.01 5.52 5.24
CA GLY A 234 -2.73 4.70 6.20
C GLY A 234 -1.79 3.80 7.01
N LEU A 235 -0.85 3.11 6.36
CA LEU A 235 0.13 2.26 7.06
C LEU A 235 1.02 3.06 8.01
N GLN A 236 1.45 4.26 7.61
CA GLN A 236 2.23 5.14 8.47
C GLN A 236 1.40 5.63 9.66
N THR A 237 0.16 6.07 9.42
CA THR A 237 -0.78 6.46 10.48
C THR A 237 -1.05 5.32 11.46
N ALA A 238 -1.16 4.07 10.96
CA ALA A 238 -1.30 2.89 11.80
C ALA A 238 -0.06 2.64 12.68
N LEU A 239 1.16 2.87 12.17
CA LEU A 239 2.39 2.78 12.97
C LEU A 239 2.41 3.84 14.08
N ASP A 240 2.02 5.06 13.75
CA ASP A 240 2.06 6.21 14.65
C ASP A 240 1.01 6.12 15.76
N ALA A 241 -0.07 5.37 15.54
CA ALA A 241 -1.12 5.09 16.53
C ALA A 241 -0.74 3.99 17.57
N ILE A 242 0.31 3.20 17.31
CA ILE A 242 0.71 2.09 18.20
C ILE A 242 1.12 2.56 19.61
N PRO A 243 1.97 3.60 19.79
CA PRO A 243 2.39 4.06 21.10
C PRO A 243 1.24 4.54 21.98
N ASP A 244 0.24 5.18 21.37
CA ASP A 244 -0.96 5.68 22.02
C ASP A 244 -2.04 4.61 22.22
N LYS A 245 -1.79 3.39 21.71
CA LYS A 245 -2.70 2.25 21.79
C LYS A 245 -4.07 2.56 21.17
N ASP A 246 -4.09 3.40 20.14
CA ASP A 246 -5.31 3.78 19.45
C ASP A 246 -5.72 2.67 18.46
N ILE A 247 -6.35 1.64 19.02
CA ILE A 247 -6.83 0.45 18.30
C ILE A 247 -7.81 0.83 17.19
N ALA A 248 -8.63 1.85 17.42
CA ALA A 248 -9.64 2.29 16.46
C ALA A 248 -8.96 2.83 15.21
N THR A 249 -7.96 3.69 15.37
CA THR A 249 -7.15 4.20 14.26
C THR A 249 -6.37 3.08 13.58
N ILE A 250 -5.69 2.20 14.33
CA ILE A 250 -4.94 1.07 13.76
C ILE A 250 -5.84 0.19 12.88
N ASN A 251 -7.01 -0.24 13.39
CA ASN A 251 -7.90 -1.10 12.63
C ASN A 251 -8.51 -0.39 11.42
N THR A 252 -8.87 0.89 11.55
CA THR A 252 -9.43 1.68 10.46
C THR A 252 -8.42 1.81 9.33
N MET A 253 -7.19 2.22 9.65
CA MET A 253 -6.14 2.42 8.64
C MET A 253 -5.73 1.11 7.96
N LEU A 254 -5.58 0.02 8.72
CA LEU A 254 -5.24 -1.29 8.14
C LEU A 254 -6.38 -1.88 7.28
N SER A 255 -7.64 -1.59 7.61
CA SER A 255 -8.78 -1.95 6.77
C SER A 255 -8.87 -1.06 5.52
N GLY A 256 -8.45 0.20 5.63
CA GLY A 256 -8.26 1.13 4.51
C GLY A 256 -7.32 0.54 3.46
N VAL A 257 -6.12 0.11 3.86
CA VAL A 257 -5.13 -0.52 2.96
C VAL A 257 -5.70 -1.69 2.15
N ILE A 258 -6.55 -2.53 2.77
CA ILE A 258 -7.22 -3.65 2.07
C ILE A 258 -8.23 -3.11 1.05
N SER A 259 -8.99 -2.08 1.44
CA SER A 259 -9.99 -1.44 0.59
C SER A 259 -9.34 -0.72 -0.58
N ASP A 260 -8.24 0.01 -0.37
CA ASP A 260 -7.52 0.76 -1.42
C ASP A 260 -7.00 -0.18 -2.51
N ALA A 261 -6.39 -1.30 -2.09
CA ALA A 261 -5.94 -2.34 -3.02
C ALA A 261 -7.11 -3.04 -3.74
N GLN A 262 -8.27 -3.19 -3.09
CA GLN A 262 -9.45 -3.74 -3.75
C GLN A 262 -10.05 -2.74 -4.75
N THR A 263 -10.13 -1.46 -4.40
CA THR A 263 -10.61 -0.39 -5.27
C THR A 263 -9.76 -0.27 -6.53
N CYS A 264 -8.43 -0.41 -6.40
CA CYS A 264 -7.54 -0.47 -7.55
C CYS A 264 -7.90 -1.62 -8.50
N GLU A 265 -8.08 -2.85 -7.99
CA GLU A 265 -8.47 -4.01 -8.81
C GLU A 265 -9.85 -3.81 -9.46
N ASP A 266 -10.82 -3.28 -8.71
CA ASP A 266 -12.19 -3.03 -9.18
C ASP A 266 -12.23 -1.96 -10.30
N GLY A 267 -11.26 -1.03 -10.33
CA GLY A 267 -11.10 0.00 -11.35
C GLY A 267 -10.85 -0.55 -12.77
N PHE A 268 -10.50 -1.83 -12.92
CA PHE A 268 -10.33 -2.48 -14.22
C PHE A 268 -11.62 -3.12 -14.77
N GLU A 269 -12.77 -2.91 -14.14
CA GLU A 269 -14.10 -3.34 -14.60
C GLU A 269 -14.17 -4.87 -14.87
N GLY A 270 -13.43 -5.67 -14.11
CA GLY A 270 -13.37 -7.13 -14.25
C GLY A 270 -12.41 -7.63 -15.35
N HIS A 271 -11.71 -6.73 -16.04
CA HIS A 271 -10.53 -7.11 -16.83
C HIS A 271 -9.35 -7.37 -15.90
N LYS A 272 -8.44 -8.25 -16.33
CA LYS A 272 -7.24 -8.55 -15.56
C LYS A 272 -6.37 -7.29 -15.45
N SER A 273 -6.18 -6.79 -14.24
CA SER A 273 -5.27 -5.69 -13.96
C SER A 273 -3.81 -6.14 -14.17
N PRO A 274 -2.94 -5.28 -14.74
CA PRO A 274 -1.49 -5.53 -14.69
C PRO A 274 -0.94 -5.44 -13.26
N LEU A 275 -1.73 -4.94 -12.30
CA LEU A 275 -1.38 -4.78 -10.90
C LEU A 275 -1.99 -5.83 -9.97
N SER A 276 -2.80 -6.78 -10.46
CA SER A 276 -3.55 -7.72 -9.62
C SER A 276 -2.70 -8.48 -8.60
N ASP A 277 -1.47 -8.88 -8.97
CA ASP A 277 -0.56 -9.58 -8.05
C ASP A 277 -0.09 -8.68 -6.90
N PHE A 278 0.04 -7.37 -7.15
CA PHE A 278 0.37 -6.38 -6.13
C PHE A 278 -0.84 -6.11 -5.23
N ASP A 279 -2.03 -5.95 -5.81
CA ASP A 279 -3.28 -5.74 -5.07
C ASP A 279 -3.60 -6.91 -4.15
N ASP A 280 -3.53 -8.14 -4.68
CA ASP A 280 -3.73 -9.36 -3.91
C ASP A 280 -2.73 -9.45 -2.75
N LYS A 281 -1.45 -9.16 -3.01
CA LYS A 281 -0.43 -9.21 -1.97
C LYS A 281 -0.63 -8.15 -0.91
N LEU A 282 -1.02 -6.93 -1.29
CA LEU A 282 -1.28 -5.84 -0.36
C LEU A 282 -2.51 -6.13 0.52
N ARG A 283 -3.60 -6.65 -0.06
CA ARG A 283 -4.78 -7.12 0.68
C ARG A 283 -4.43 -8.21 1.70
N LYS A 284 -3.63 -9.20 1.28
CA LYS A 284 -3.17 -10.29 2.16
C LYS A 284 -2.29 -9.77 3.29
N MET A 285 -1.39 -8.82 3.00
CA MET A 285 -0.56 -8.19 4.03
C MET A 285 -1.38 -7.35 5.00
N GLY A 286 -2.32 -6.53 4.52
CA GLY A 286 -3.26 -5.79 5.38
C GLY A 286 -4.06 -6.72 6.30
N SER A 287 -4.53 -7.86 5.76
CA SER A 287 -5.20 -8.89 6.56
C SER A 287 -4.28 -9.50 7.63
N ASN A 288 -3.01 -9.76 7.31
CA ASN A 288 -2.02 -10.19 8.30
C ASN A 288 -1.80 -9.13 9.38
N CYS A 289 -1.72 -7.83 9.03
CA CYS A 289 -1.61 -6.74 10.01
C CYS A 289 -2.79 -6.75 10.99
N LEU A 290 -4.03 -6.83 10.50
CA LEU A 290 -5.24 -6.88 11.33
C LEU A 290 -5.27 -8.13 12.23
N ALA A 291 -4.88 -9.29 11.70
CA ALA A 291 -4.81 -10.52 12.48
C ALA A 291 -3.83 -10.38 13.64
N ILE A 292 -2.63 -9.85 13.42
CA ILE A 292 -1.65 -9.61 14.49
C ILE A 292 -2.14 -8.55 15.49
N ALA A 293 -2.74 -7.46 15.01
CA ALA A 293 -3.29 -6.41 15.88
C ALA A 293 -4.35 -6.96 16.85
N SER A 294 -5.14 -7.96 16.42
CA SER A 294 -6.15 -8.61 17.26
C SER A 294 -5.59 -9.46 18.40
N LEU A 295 -4.31 -9.83 18.35
CA LEU A 295 -3.64 -10.61 19.40
C LEU A 295 -3.14 -9.73 20.56
N ILE A 296 -3.09 -8.40 20.37
CA ILE A 296 -2.54 -7.46 21.33
C ILE A 296 -3.60 -7.13 22.38
N LYS A 297 -3.20 -7.19 23.65
CA LYS A 297 -3.95 -6.59 24.76
C LYS A 297 -3.49 -5.14 24.89
N TRP A 298 -4.30 -4.25 24.33
CA TRP A 298 -4.07 -2.81 24.36
C TRP A 298 -4.27 -2.24 25.76
#